data_AF-A0A959UDF8-F1
#
_entry.id   AF-A0A959UDF8-F1
#
_cell.length_a   1.000
_cell.length_b   1.000
_cell.length_c   1.000
_cell.angle_alpha   90.00
_cell.angle_beta   90.00
_cell.angle_gamma   90.00
#
_symmetry.space_group_name_H-M   'P 1'
#
loop_
_entity.id
_entity.type
_entity.pdbx_description
1 polymer ?
#
loop_
_entity_poly.entity_id
_entity_poly.type
_entity_poly.pdbx_seq_one_letter_code
_entity_poly.pdbx_strand_id
1 'polypeptide(L)'
;MTIQELLNDPIINLPKKRGNNSFENFTTEIFNSYHDKLGKLEDYIVYGENKRKIDCKLIKRKSLSLSKELIKAVKEYLFGKPHLAFKIFKTIVDNSELSLNFQHLMGGENFYRVRYLESNYSLNKEQLFHIPFELKGKVKTQRYSIPGFPCLYLSDSIYTCWEELKKPDIYKLHGSRLELKSNEITNILVIPLPKHEIDKFCTDDGKIVESSNGAGIDSLLINWPLYFFCSILVKSPEDHFKPEYIIPQLLLQYIRDESKIHGVKYFSTNIDYSLNGVEGAFYNYVFPVRHTAGKGLCQDLSKRFLITEPIPFGVIKNIDGGGAWLNSGRNELSPHVKKIEFIKGFSTQYSYSLFGTFERYLNNAKTVDIEDRG
;
A
#
# COMPACT_ATOMS: atom_id res chain seq x y z
N MET A 1 -11.11 -26.83 13.72
CA MET A 1 -10.31 -25.60 14.01
C MET A 1 -11.27 -24.44 13.99
N THR A 2 -11.24 -23.62 15.02
CA THR A 2 -12.11 -22.43 15.13
C THR A 2 -11.59 -21.30 14.26
N ILE A 3 -12.44 -20.30 13.99
CA ILE A 3 -12.01 -19.11 13.24
C ILE A 3 -10.93 -18.33 14.01
N GLN A 4 -11.03 -18.24 15.35
CA GLN A 4 -10.05 -17.56 16.20
C GLN A 4 -8.69 -18.26 16.17
N GLU A 5 -8.67 -19.60 16.16
CA GLU A 5 -7.43 -20.37 15.98
C GLU A 5 -6.75 -20.05 14.64
N LEU A 6 -7.52 -19.96 13.56
CA LEU A 6 -7.00 -19.61 12.24
C LEU A 6 -6.49 -18.17 12.17
N LEU A 7 -7.26 -17.20 12.69
CA LEU A 7 -6.91 -15.78 12.62
C LEU A 7 -5.66 -15.43 13.45
N ASN A 8 -5.37 -16.21 14.50
CA ASN A 8 -4.15 -16.12 15.29
C ASN A 8 -3.00 -16.98 14.73
N ASP A 9 -3.26 -17.85 13.74
CA ASP A 9 -2.23 -18.70 13.16
C ASP A 9 -1.24 -17.85 12.35
N PRO A 10 0.09 -18.05 12.53
CA PRO A 10 1.10 -17.32 11.78
C PRO A 10 0.94 -17.40 10.27
N ILE A 11 0.24 -18.39 9.72
CA ILE A 11 -0.04 -18.49 8.28
C ILE A 11 -0.71 -17.23 7.74
N ILE A 12 -1.63 -16.61 8.49
CA ILE A 12 -2.39 -15.42 8.06
C ILE A 12 -1.53 -14.15 8.03
N ASN A 13 -0.49 -14.10 8.86
CA ASN A 13 0.36 -12.91 8.99
C ASN A 13 1.10 -12.59 7.68
N LEU A 14 1.02 -11.34 7.24
CA LEU A 14 1.78 -10.78 6.13
C LEU A 14 2.59 -9.57 6.64
N PRO A 15 3.74 -9.22 6.02
CA PRO A 15 4.32 -9.82 4.82
C PRO A 15 5.05 -11.16 5.09
N LYS A 16 5.39 -11.92 4.05
CA LYS A 16 6.19 -13.16 4.17
C LYS A 16 7.58 -13.02 3.54
N LYS A 17 8.56 -13.71 4.11
CA LYS A 17 9.94 -13.81 3.60
C LYS A 17 10.21 -15.22 3.08
N ARG A 18 10.70 -15.34 1.85
CA ARG A 18 10.96 -16.65 1.21
C ARG A 18 12.27 -17.33 1.58
N GLY A 19 13.19 -16.62 2.24
CA GLY A 19 14.52 -17.15 2.58
C GLY A 19 15.26 -17.65 1.34
N ASN A 20 15.72 -18.91 1.38
CA ASN A 20 16.49 -19.53 0.31
C ASN A 20 15.65 -20.22 -0.77
N ASN A 21 14.35 -20.42 -0.53
CA ASN A 21 13.49 -21.13 -1.46
C ASN A 21 13.36 -20.39 -2.80
N SER A 22 13.16 -21.15 -3.88
CA SER A 22 12.72 -20.59 -5.16
C SER A 22 11.36 -19.92 -4.98
N PHE A 23 11.03 -18.95 -5.84
CA PHE A 23 9.78 -18.21 -5.72
C PHE A 23 8.56 -19.13 -5.89
N GLU A 24 8.66 -20.09 -6.80
CA GLU A 24 7.63 -21.06 -7.14
C GLU A 24 7.41 -22.08 -6.02
N ASN A 25 8.48 -22.63 -5.45
CA ASN A 25 8.35 -23.58 -4.33
C ASN A 25 7.80 -22.87 -3.10
N PHE A 26 8.33 -21.69 -2.77
CA PHE A 26 7.86 -20.89 -1.65
C PHE A 26 6.37 -20.56 -1.75
N THR A 27 5.91 -20.08 -2.90
CA THR A 27 4.49 -19.71 -3.09
C THR A 27 3.58 -20.94 -3.03
N THR A 28 4.01 -22.06 -3.60
CA THR A 28 3.27 -23.34 -3.56
C THR A 28 3.18 -23.90 -2.13
N GLU A 29 4.28 -23.91 -1.38
CA GLU A 29 4.33 -24.37 0.01
C GLU A 29 3.40 -23.55 0.91
N ILE A 30 3.45 -22.22 0.79
CA ILE A 30 2.59 -21.32 1.57
C ILE A 30 1.11 -21.57 1.26
N PHE A 31 0.74 -21.74 -0.01
CA PHE A 31 -0.65 -22.02 -0.37
C PHE A 31 -1.10 -23.40 0.09
N ASN A 32 -0.27 -24.43 -0.02
CA ASN A 32 -0.62 -25.75 0.53
C ASN A 32 -0.89 -25.66 2.03
N SER A 33 0.01 -25.02 2.79
CA SER A 33 -0.16 -24.81 4.23
C SER A 33 -1.44 -24.02 4.56
N TYR A 34 -1.70 -22.95 3.81
CA TYR A 34 -2.90 -22.14 4.00
C TYR A 34 -4.19 -22.91 3.71
N HIS A 35 -4.25 -23.66 2.61
CA HIS A 35 -5.43 -24.45 2.22
C HIS A 35 -5.66 -25.67 3.12
N ASP A 36 -4.60 -26.23 3.71
CA ASP A 36 -4.70 -27.26 4.73
C ASP A 36 -5.36 -26.72 6.01
N LYS A 37 -5.03 -25.48 6.40
CA LYS A 37 -5.65 -24.79 7.54
C LYS A 37 -7.11 -24.46 7.24
N LEU A 38 -7.42 -23.88 6.08
CA LEU A 38 -8.80 -23.67 5.63
C LEU A 38 -9.61 -24.99 5.55
N GLY A 39 -8.95 -26.11 5.23
CA GLY A 39 -9.56 -27.44 5.23
C GLY A 39 -10.00 -27.96 6.58
N LYS A 40 -9.45 -27.41 7.67
CA LYS A 40 -9.77 -27.77 9.06
C LYS A 40 -10.72 -26.76 9.72
N LEU A 41 -11.00 -25.64 9.05
CA LEU A 41 -11.82 -24.56 9.56
C LEU A 41 -13.29 -24.99 9.61
N GLU A 42 -13.88 -24.89 10.79
CA GLU A 42 -15.31 -25.15 11.01
C GLU A 42 -16.14 -23.93 10.62
N ASP A 43 -17.39 -24.17 10.22
CA ASP A 43 -18.36 -23.09 9.96
C ASP A 43 -18.47 -22.18 11.19
N TYR A 44 -18.49 -20.87 10.98
CA TYR A 44 -18.61 -19.88 12.04
C TYR A 44 -19.76 -18.91 11.78
N ILE A 45 -20.13 -18.15 12.81
CA ILE A 45 -21.19 -17.15 12.74
C ILE A 45 -20.55 -15.76 12.72
N VAL A 46 -21.03 -14.92 11.82
CA VAL A 46 -20.77 -13.47 11.84
C VAL A 46 -21.99 -12.77 12.42
N TYR A 47 -21.76 -11.90 13.40
CA TYR A 47 -22.78 -11.16 14.14
C TYR A 47 -22.95 -9.75 13.55
N GLY A 48 -24.17 -9.40 13.17
CA GLY A 48 -24.56 -8.06 12.73
C GLY A 48 -26.02 -7.80 13.11
N GLU A 49 -26.74 -6.99 12.32
CA GLU A 49 -28.20 -6.88 12.43
C GLU A 49 -28.86 -8.27 12.31
N ASN A 50 -28.31 -9.11 11.43
CA ASN A 50 -28.67 -10.51 11.28
C ASN A 50 -27.45 -11.41 11.54
N LYS A 51 -27.69 -12.59 12.09
CA LYS A 51 -26.62 -13.61 12.23
C LYS A 51 -26.44 -14.31 10.89
N ARG A 52 -25.22 -14.28 10.34
CA ARG A 52 -24.87 -14.96 9.10
C ARG A 52 -23.99 -16.18 9.39
N LYS A 53 -24.44 -17.37 8.99
CA LYS A 53 -23.61 -18.58 9.04
C LYS A 53 -22.69 -18.60 7.82
N ILE A 54 -21.41 -18.83 8.05
CA ILE A 54 -20.38 -18.90 7.00
C ILE A 54 -20.09 -20.36 6.68
N ASP A 55 -20.23 -20.72 5.40
CA ASP A 55 -19.80 -22.00 4.86
C ASP A 55 -18.29 -21.95 4.57
N CYS A 56 -17.51 -22.58 5.45
CA CYS A 56 -16.05 -22.58 5.33
C CYS A 56 -15.55 -23.44 4.16
N LYS A 57 -16.36 -24.40 3.67
CA LYS A 57 -16.05 -25.15 2.44
C LYS A 57 -16.10 -24.24 1.22
N LEU A 58 -17.03 -23.27 1.20
CA LEU A 58 -17.11 -22.26 0.15
C LEU A 58 -15.88 -21.34 0.14
N ILE A 59 -15.44 -20.86 1.32
CA ILE A 59 -14.21 -20.06 1.46
C ILE A 59 -13.02 -20.82 0.90
N LYS A 60 -12.82 -22.07 1.35
CA LYS A 60 -11.72 -22.92 0.87
C LYS A 60 -11.76 -23.10 -0.65
N ARG A 61 -12.93 -23.40 -1.21
CA ARG A 61 -13.09 -23.62 -2.66
C ARG A 61 -12.70 -22.39 -3.46
N LYS A 62 -13.21 -21.21 -3.08
CA LYS A 62 -12.90 -19.95 -3.76
C LYS A 62 -11.43 -19.56 -3.61
N SER A 63 -10.89 -19.65 -2.39
CA SER A 63 -9.49 -19.35 -2.11
C SER A 63 -8.53 -20.27 -2.87
N LEU A 64 -8.85 -21.57 -2.96
CA LEU A 64 -8.06 -22.55 -3.72
C LEU A 64 -8.10 -22.28 -5.23
N SER A 65 -9.26 -21.91 -5.77
CA SER A 65 -9.41 -21.50 -7.18
C SER A 65 -8.53 -20.31 -7.49
N LEU A 66 -8.62 -19.26 -6.67
CA LEU A 66 -7.81 -18.06 -6.78
C LEU A 66 -6.31 -18.36 -6.73
N SER A 67 -5.86 -19.15 -5.73
CA SER A 67 -4.46 -19.56 -5.61
C SER A 67 -3.94 -20.25 -6.86
N LYS A 68 -4.73 -21.15 -7.45
CA LYS A 68 -4.34 -21.90 -8.66
C LYS A 68 -4.16 -20.98 -9.85
N GLU A 69 -5.12 -20.08 -10.11
CA GLU A 69 -5.03 -19.17 -11.25
C GLU A 69 -3.93 -18.11 -11.06
N LEU A 70 -3.68 -17.64 -9.83
CA LEU A 70 -2.55 -16.74 -9.55
C LEU A 70 -1.20 -17.44 -9.79
N ILE A 71 -1.02 -18.69 -9.34
CA ILE A 71 0.19 -19.48 -9.64
C ILE A 71 0.35 -19.65 -11.16
N LYS A 72 -0.74 -19.92 -11.88
CA LYS A 72 -0.72 -20.08 -13.33
C LYS A 72 -0.27 -18.79 -14.03
N ALA A 73 -0.79 -17.63 -13.61
CA ALA A 73 -0.35 -16.33 -14.11
C ALA A 73 1.15 -16.09 -13.85
N VAL A 74 1.63 -16.41 -12.64
CA VAL A 74 3.06 -16.33 -12.30
C VAL A 74 3.90 -17.24 -13.20
N LYS A 75 3.48 -18.48 -13.42
CA LYS A 75 4.18 -19.44 -14.28
C LYS A 75 4.30 -18.94 -15.72
N GLU A 76 3.22 -18.43 -16.31
CA GLU A 76 3.26 -17.87 -17.66
C GLU A 76 4.18 -16.64 -17.74
N TYR A 77 4.19 -15.80 -16.70
CA TYR A 77 5.10 -14.65 -16.65
C TYR A 77 6.56 -15.11 -16.62
N LEU A 78 6.90 -16.04 -15.75
CA LEU A 78 8.26 -16.59 -15.60
C LEU A 78 8.69 -17.39 -16.85
N PHE A 79 7.74 -17.94 -17.60
CA PHE A 79 7.97 -18.56 -18.90
C PHE A 79 8.17 -17.54 -20.05
N GLY A 80 8.25 -16.24 -19.75
CA GLY A 80 8.46 -15.19 -20.74
C GLY A 80 7.20 -14.81 -21.53
N LYS A 81 6.01 -15.12 -21.01
CA LYS A 81 4.72 -14.78 -21.64
C LYS A 81 3.89 -13.83 -20.76
N PRO A 82 4.37 -12.60 -20.51
CA PRO A 82 3.66 -11.62 -19.65
C PRO A 82 2.27 -11.28 -20.17
N HIS A 83 2.04 -11.32 -21.48
CA HIS A 83 0.71 -11.10 -22.07
C HIS A 83 -0.31 -12.20 -21.69
N LEU A 84 0.11 -13.47 -21.64
CA LEU A 84 -0.74 -14.57 -21.18
C LEU A 84 -0.96 -14.49 -19.67
N ALA A 85 0.08 -14.16 -18.91
CA ALA A 85 -0.03 -13.92 -17.47
C ALA A 85 -1.09 -12.85 -17.17
N PHE A 86 -1.06 -11.73 -17.90
CA PHE A 86 -2.06 -10.68 -17.77
C PHE A 86 -3.45 -11.13 -18.18
N LYS A 87 -3.61 -11.88 -19.28
CA LYS A 87 -4.92 -12.41 -19.69
C LYS A 87 -5.53 -13.34 -18.62
N ILE A 88 -4.72 -14.20 -18.02
CA ILE A 88 -5.14 -15.05 -16.90
C ILE A 88 -5.55 -14.17 -15.73
N PHE A 89 -4.70 -13.22 -15.32
CA PHE A 89 -4.98 -12.32 -14.21
C PHE A 89 -6.28 -11.52 -14.41
N LYS A 90 -6.49 -10.97 -15.61
CA LYS A 90 -7.73 -10.25 -15.95
C LYS A 90 -8.96 -11.14 -15.77
N THR A 91 -8.89 -12.40 -16.24
CA THR A 91 -9.97 -13.38 -16.07
C THR A 91 -10.29 -13.64 -14.60
N ILE A 92 -9.27 -13.69 -13.72
CA ILE A 92 -9.46 -13.86 -12.27
C ILE A 92 -10.30 -12.70 -11.70
N VAL A 93 -9.97 -11.46 -12.08
CA VAL A 93 -10.64 -10.28 -11.56
C VAL A 93 -12.04 -10.10 -12.15
N ASP A 94 -12.21 -10.30 -13.46
CA ASP A 94 -13.50 -10.16 -14.15
C ASP A 94 -14.56 -11.16 -13.66
N ASN A 95 -14.16 -12.40 -13.36
CA ASN A 95 -15.10 -13.49 -13.04
C ASN A 95 -15.66 -13.44 -11.60
N SER A 96 -15.48 -12.34 -10.86
CA SER A 96 -16.05 -12.10 -9.52
C SER A 96 -15.66 -13.08 -8.40
N GLU A 97 -14.70 -13.99 -8.62
CA GLU A 97 -14.14 -14.80 -7.53
C GLU A 97 -13.44 -13.94 -6.48
N LEU A 98 -12.97 -12.76 -6.88
CA LEU A 98 -12.38 -11.74 -6.03
C LEU A 98 -13.44 -10.74 -5.55
N SER A 99 -13.78 -10.80 -4.27
CA SER A 99 -14.49 -9.70 -3.59
C SER A 99 -13.47 -8.63 -3.21
N LEU A 100 -12.93 -7.91 -4.19
CA LEU A 100 -11.91 -6.90 -3.95
C LEU A 100 -12.43 -5.82 -3.00
N ASN A 101 -11.65 -5.51 -1.97
CA ASN A 101 -11.98 -4.44 -1.05
C ASN A 101 -11.65 -3.10 -1.70
N PHE A 102 -12.65 -2.21 -1.73
CA PHE A 102 -12.50 -0.86 -2.23
C PHE A 102 -12.68 0.16 -1.11
N GLN A 103 -11.92 1.25 -1.20
CA GLN A 103 -12.10 2.43 -0.38
C GLN A 103 -12.44 3.61 -1.29
N HIS A 104 -13.46 4.37 -0.90
CA HIS A 104 -13.74 5.68 -1.47
C HIS A 104 -12.89 6.72 -0.73
N LEU A 105 -11.93 7.33 -1.43
CA LEU A 105 -11.23 8.49 -0.92
C LEU A 105 -12.04 9.74 -1.25
N MET A 106 -12.25 10.57 -0.23
CA MET A 106 -12.96 11.83 -0.34
C MET A 106 -11.96 12.96 -0.61
N GLY A 107 -12.43 14.05 -1.23
CA GLY A 107 -11.60 15.23 -1.39
C GLY A 107 -11.14 15.82 -0.04
N GLY A 108 -9.94 16.40 -0.02
CA GLY A 108 -9.25 16.88 1.18
C GLY A 108 -8.30 15.86 1.82
N GLU A 109 -8.32 14.60 1.38
CA GLU A 109 -7.37 13.57 1.83
C GLU A 109 -5.93 13.97 1.51
N ASN A 110 -5.04 13.84 2.50
CA ASN A 110 -3.65 14.25 2.41
C ASN A 110 -2.72 13.03 2.32
N PHE A 111 -1.76 13.15 1.41
CA PHE A 111 -0.70 12.18 1.19
C PHE A 111 0.65 12.88 1.15
N TYR A 112 1.71 12.09 1.30
CA TYR A 112 3.06 12.63 1.32
C TYR A 112 3.93 11.91 0.31
N ARG A 113 4.89 12.66 -0.21
CA ARG A 113 5.98 12.14 -1.03
C ARG A 113 7.27 12.82 -0.64
N VAL A 114 8.31 12.02 -0.48
CA VAL A 114 9.64 12.52 -0.14
C VAL A 114 10.69 12.05 -1.15
N ARG A 115 11.76 12.83 -1.29
CA ARG A 115 12.99 12.45 -1.98
C ARG A 115 14.19 12.73 -1.11
N TYR A 116 15.17 11.85 -1.20
CA TYR A 116 16.49 12.07 -0.62
C TYR A 116 17.39 12.81 -1.62
N LEU A 117 18.08 13.86 -1.17
CA LEU A 117 19.13 14.53 -1.92
C LEU A 117 20.32 14.83 -1.01
N GLU A 118 21.53 14.57 -1.49
CA GLU A 118 22.76 14.95 -0.78
C GLU A 118 22.87 16.48 -0.58
N SER A 119 22.32 17.25 -1.50
CA SER A 119 22.32 18.71 -1.49
C SER A 119 20.99 19.28 -0.97
N ASN A 120 21.04 20.45 -0.31
CA ASN A 120 19.86 21.21 0.11
C ASN A 120 19.26 22.09 -1.01
N TYR A 121 19.50 21.76 -2.29
CA TYR A 121 18.89 22.51 -3.39
C TYR A 121 17.39 22.29 -3.40
N SER A 122 16.64 23.38 -3.51
CA SER A 122 15.18 23.34 -3.61
C SER A 122 14.76 22.53 -4.84
N LEU A 123 13.95 21.50 -4.60
CA LEU A 123 13.23 20.82 -5.68
C LEU A 123 12.08 21.69 -6.16
N ASN A 124 11.64 21.46 -7.39
CA ASN A 124 10.33 21.92 -7.85
C ASN A 124 9.24 20.86 -7.62
N LYS A 125 7.98 21.27 -7.71
CA LYS A 125 6.82 20.40 -7.48
C LYS A 125 6.80 19.19 -8.41
N GLU A 126 7.20 19.38 -9.66
CA GLU A 126 7.22 18.34 -10.69
C GLU A 126 8.19 17.21 -10.30
N GLN A 127 9.29 17.55 -9.64
CA GLN A 127 10.21 16.58 -9.08
C GLN A 127 9.61 15.80 -7.90
N LEU A 128 8.63 16.32 -7.16
CA LEU A 128 7.89 15.58 -6.13
C LEU A 128 6.50 15.09 -6.60
N PHE A 129 6.24 15.07 -7.90
CA PHE A 129 5.12 14.34 -8.49
C PHE A 129 5.61 13.03 -9.13
N HIS A 130 4.94 12.48 -10.15
CA HIS A 130 5.51 11.34 -10.90
C HIS A 130 6.63 11.80 -11.84
N ILE A 131 7.47 10.86 -12.28
CA ILE A 131 8.56 11.16 -13.23
C ILE A 131 7.93 11.62 -14.57
N PRO A 132 8.34 12.77 -15.13
CA PRO A 132 7.86 13.24 -16.43
C PRO A 132 8.07 12.23 -17.57
N PHE A 133 7.20 12.24 -18.57
CA PHE A 133 7.18 11.21 -19.63
C PHE A 133 8.47 11.15 -20.46
N GLU A 134 9.10 12.30 -20.72
CA GLU A 134 10.39 12.42 -21.40
C GLU A 134 11.54 11.79 -20.60
N LEU A 135 11.35 11.62 -19.29
CA LEU A 135 12.30 10.98 -18.39
C LEU A 135 11.96 9.51 -18.09
N LYS A 136 11.10 8.86 -18.88
CA LYS A 136 10.67 7.48 -18.65
C LYS A 136 11.82 6.46 -18.53
N GLY A 137 12.96 6.72 -19.18
CA GLY A 137 14.17 5.88 -19.03
C GLY A 137 14.73 5.84 -17.59
N LYS A 138 14.36 6.79 -16.72
CA LYS A 138 14.72 6.82 -15.30
C LYS A 138 13.74 6.03 -14.41
N VAL A 139 12.61 5.59 -14.95
CA VAL A 139 11.61 4.82 -14.20
C VAL A 139 12.09 3.38 -14.07
N LYS A 140 12.64 3.05 -12.90
CA LYS A 140 13.02 1.68 -12.52
C LYS A 140 11.79 0.84 -12.20
N THR A 141 11.96 -0.48 -12.14
CA THR A 141 10.93 -1.39 -11.62
C THR A 141 10.56 -1.00 -10.19
N GLN A 142 9.27 -0.99 -9.90
CA GLN A 142 8.72 -0.80 -8.56
C GLN A 142 7.71 -1.92 -8.30
N ARG A 143 7.26 -2.05 -7.04
CA ARG A 143 6.33 -3.13 -6.66
C ARG A 143 5.14 -3.21 -7.60
N TYR A 144 4.49 -2.08 -7.86
CA TYR A 144 3.28 -2.03 -8.69
C TYR A 144 3.50 -1.56 -10.13
N SER A 145 4.66 -0.98 -10.48
CA SER A 145 4.88 -0.43 -11.82
C SER A 145 6.07 -1.06 -12.53
N ILE A 146 5.88 -1.30 -13.83
CA ILE A 146 6.91 -1.81 -14.72
C ILE A 146 7.91 -0.71 -15.10
N PRO A 147 9.17 -1.07 -15.44
CA PRO A 147 10.14 -0.11 -15.96
C PRO A 147 9.60 0.72 -17.12
N GLY A 148 9.97 2.01 -17.18
CA GLY A 148 9.53 2.90 -18.24
C GLY A 148 8.10 3.45 -18.08
N PHE A 149 7.36 3.07 -17.03
CA PHE A 149 5.99 3.49 -16.83
C PHE A 149 5.81 4.35 -15.56
N PRO A 150 5.80 5.68 -15.68
CA PRO A 150 5.64 6.56 -14.52
C PRO A 150 4.36 6.27 -13.73
N CYS A 151 4.45 6.29 -12.41
CA CYS A 151 3.31 6.24 -11.50
C CYS A 151 3.52 7.23 -10.36
N LEU A 152 2.44 7.74 -9.79
CA LEU A 152 2.47 8.58 -8.60
C LEU A 152 2.38 7.68 -7.36
N TYR A 153 3.54 7.45 -6.74
CA TYR A 153 3.67 6.79 -5.44
C TYR A 153 3.60 7.82 -4.32
N LEU A 154 2.74 7.58 -3.33
CA LEU A 154 2.53 8.41 -2.16
C LEU A 154 2.43 7.53 -0.89
N SER A 155 2.54 8.14 0.28
CA SER A 155 2.35 7.47 1.56
C SER A 155 1.39 8.24 2.47
N ASP A 156 0.81 7.57 3.45
CA ASP A 156 -0.08 8.14 4.47
C ASP A 156 0.65 8.97 5.55
N SER A 157 1.97 8.90 5.60
CA SER A 157 2.79 9.67 6.53
C SER A 157 4.21 9.87 6.01
N ILE A 158 4.92 10.85 6.56
CA ILE A 158 6.35 11.07 6.27
C ILE A 158 7.21 9.89 6.73
N TYR A 159 6.86 9.24 7.83
CA TYR A 159 7.57 8.06 8.32
C TYR A 159 7.47 6.87 7.36
N THR A 160 6.25 6.57 6.87
CA THR A 160 6.05 5.52 5.87
C THR A 160 6.91 5.80 4.62
N CYS A 161 6.93 7.06 4.18
CA CYS A 161 7.77 7.55 3.09
C CYS A 161 9.28 7.30 3.32
N TRP A 162 9.77 7.56 4.53
CA TRP A 162 11.17 7.35 4.93
C TRP A 162 11.56 5.86 4.97
N GLU A 163 10.66 5.01 5.45
CA GLU A 163 10.83 3.56 5.45
C GLU A 163 10.90 2.99 4.03
N GLU A 164 10.09 3.50 3.09
CA GLU A 164 10.18 3.15 1.67
C GLU A 164 11.52 3.56 1.04
N LEU A 165 12.11 4.67 1.47
CA LEU A 165 13.45 5.11 1.05
C LEU A 165 14.61 4.34 1.70
N LYS A 166 14.33 3.32 2.52
CA LYS A 166 15.34 2.54 3.27
C LYS A 166 16.09 3.37 4.31
N LYS A 167 15.36 4.22 5.03
CA LYS A 167 15.84 4.92 6.23
C LYS A 167 17.04 5.85 6.01
N PRO A 168 17.04 6.74 5.00
CA PRO A 168 18.14 7.67 4.76
C PRO A 168 18.26 8.74 5.86
N ASP A 169 19.25 9.63 5.79
CA ASP A 169 19.29 10.78 6.70
C ASP A 169 18.05 11.68 6.52
N ILE A 170 17.29 11.87 7.60
CA ILE A 170 16.06 12.68 7.60
C ILE A 170 16.34 14.14 7.23
N TYR A 171 17.51 14.69 7.58
CA TYR A 171 17.85 16.10 7.31
C TYR A 171 18.07 16.40 5.84
N LYS A 172 18.24 15.35 5.02
CA LYS A 172 18.42 15.40 3.57
C LYS A 172 17.13 15.10 2.79
N LEU A 173 16.01 14.94 3.50
CA LEU A 173 14.71 14.74 2.87
C LEU A 173 14.13 16.06 2.38
N HIS A 174 13.53 15.99 1.20
CA HIS A 174 12.69 17.00 0.61
C HIS A 174 11.29 16.41 0.46
N GLY A 175 10.28 17.10 0.98
CA GLY A 175 8.92 16.57 1.08
C GLY A 175 7.89 17.54 0.51
N SER A 176 6.83 16.97 -0.05
CA SER A 176 5.62 17.69 -0.44
C SER A 176 4.41 16.94 0.10
N ARG A 177 3.39 17.70 0.49
CA ARG A 177 2.03 17.19 0.71
C ARG A 177 1.27 17.26 -0.60
N LEU A 178 0.58 16.18 -0.92
CA LEU A 178 -0.36 16.10 -2.02
C LEU A 178 -1.75 15.94 -1.44
N GLU A 179 -2.67 16.80 -1.88
CA GLU A 179 -4.04 16.83 -1.40
C GLU A 179 -4.97 16.44 -2.54
N LEU A 180 -5.87 15.49 -2.30
CA LEU A 180 -6.92 15.15 -3.26
C LEU A 180 -7.92 16.31 -3.34
N LYS A 181 -8.21 16.83 -4.53
CA LYS A 181 -9.12 17.97 -4.68
C LYS A 181 -10.52 17.67 -4.15
N SER A 182 -11.18 18.68 -3.58
CA SER A 182 -12.47 18.55 -2.86
C SER A 182 -13.61 17.94 -3.71
N ASN A 183 -13.58 18.10 -5.03
CA ASN A 183 -14.59 17.59 -5.97
C ASN A 183 -14.28 16.20 -6.54
N GLU A 184 -13.17 15.58 -6.14
CA GLU A 184 -12.74 14.27 -6.65
C GLU A 184 -13.24 13.13 -5.76
N ILE A 185 -13.88 12.13 -6.40
CA ILE A 185 -14.17 10.85 -5.77
C ILE A 185 -13.21 9.83 -6.36
N THR A 186 -12.38 9.25 -5.51
CA THR A 186 -11.30 8.35 -5.95
C THR A 186 -11.47 6.97 -5.32
N ASN A 187 -11.97 6.03 -6.11
CA ASN A 187 -12.05 4.62 -5.72
C ASN A 187 -10.66 3.98 -5.76
N ILE A 188 -10.25 3.37 -4.65
CA ILE A 188 -8.95 2.72 -4.50
C ILE A 188 -9.15 1.26 -4.11
N LEU A 189 -8.42 0.38 -4.79
CA LEU A 189 -8.33 -1.02 -4.41
C LEU A 189 -7.41 -1.17 -3.19
N VAL A 190 -7.85 -1.91 -2.18
CA VAL A 190 -7.13 -2.06 -0.91
C VAL A 190 -6.46 -3.43 -0.84
N ILE A 191 -5.16 -3.41 -0.63
CA ILE A 191 -4.34 -4.55 -0.19
C ILE A 191 -4.04 -4.34 1.30
N PRO A 192 -4.88 -4.87 2.21
CA PRO A 192 -4.79 -4.56 3.62
C PRO A 192 -3.66 -5.34 4.30
N LEU A 193 -3.23 -4.84 5.47
CA LEU A 193 -2.51 -5.68 6.43
C LEU A 193 -3.54 -6.59 7.12
N PRO A 194 -3.47 -7.93 7.01
CA PRO A 194 -4.52 -8.81 7.52
C PRO A 194 -4.84 -8.60 9.00
N LYS A 195 -3.81 -8.37 9.84
CA LYS A 195 -3.99 -8.14 11.27
C LYS A 195 -4.90 -6.94 11.57
N HIS A 196 -4.68 -5.80 10.89
CA HIS A 196 -5.52 -4.62 11.08
C HIS A 196 -6.97 -4.83 10.62
N GLU A 197 -7.20 -5.68 9.62
CA GLU A 197 -8.57 -6.02 9.21
C GLU A 197 -9.21 -6.97 10.21
N ILE A 198 -8.46 -7.94 10.72
CA ILE A 198 -8.93 -8.87 11.76
C ILE A 198 -9.36 -8.11 13.01
N ASP A 199 -8.56 -7.17 13.48
CA ASP A 199 -8.84 -6.35 14.66
C ASP A 199 -10.13 -5.51 14.52
N LYS A 200 -10.57 -5.20 13.28
CA LYS A 200 -11.84 -4.49 13.03
C LYS A 200 -13.07 -5.39 13.13
N PHE A 201 -12.89 -6.69 12.93
CA PHE A 201 -13.99 -7.65 12.86
C PHE A 201 -14.05 -8.58 14.07
N CYS A 202 -13.04 -8.57 14.94
CA CYS A 202 -13.00 -9.37 16.16
C CYS A 202 -13.31 -8.49 17.37
N THR A 203 -14.32 -8.86 18.16
CA THR A 203 -14.60 -8.25 19.45
C THR A 203 -13.74 -8.85 20.56
N ASP A 204 -13.64 -8.16 21.70
CA ASP A 204 -12.87 -8.63 22.87
C ASP A 204 -13.36 -9.97 23.43
N ASP A 205 -14.66 -10.27 23.30
CA ASP A 205 -15.25 -11.58 23.65
C ASP A 205 -15.09 -12.64 22.55
N GLY A 206 -14.29 -12.35 21.53
CA GLY A 206 -13.89 -13.27 20.47
C GLY A 206 -14.93 -13.48 19.37
N LYS A 207 -16.02 -12.69 19.30
CA LYS A 207 -17.02 -12.81 18.22
C LYS A 207 -16.52 -12.14 16.94
N ILE A 208 -16.94 -12.69 15.81
CA ILE A 208 -16.72 -12.07 14.49
C ILE A 208 -17.92 -11.20 14.15
N VAL A 209 -17.73 -9.92 13.88
CA VAL A 209 -18.80 -8.97 13.57
C VAL A 209 -18.80 -8.56 12.10
N GLU A 210 -19.97 -8.18 11.59
CA GLU A 210 -20.09 -7.65 10.23
C GLU A 210 -19.43 -6.26 10.09
N SER A 211 -18.87 -6.02 8.91
CA SER A 211 -18.47 -4.68 8.49
C SER A 211 -19.70 -3.85 8.14
N SER A 212 -19.69 -2.56 8.46
CA SER A 212 -20.65 -1.59 7.89
C SER A 212 -20.62 -1.52 6.35
N ASN A 213 -19.55 -2.03 5.72
CA ASN A 213 -19.29 -1.91 4.29
C ASN A 213 -19.39 -3.24 3.53
N GLY A 214 -19.93 -4.30 4.15
CA GLY A 214 -20.23 -5.60 3.50
C GLY A 214 -19.05 -6.56 3.24
N ALA A 215 -17.79 -6.08 3.29
CA ALA A 215 -16.62 -6.96 3.23
C ALA A 215 -16.22 -7.43 4.64
N GLY A 216 -16.39 -8.73 4.92
CA GLY A 216 -16.05 -9.35 6.21
C GLY A 216 -14.79 -10.22 6.19
N ILE A 217 -14.52 -10.89 7.31
CA ILE A 217 -13.43 -11.87 7.47
C ILE A 217 -13.44 -12.93 6.36
N ASP A 218 -14.61 -13.36 5.90
CA ASP A 218 -14.75 -14.32 4.81
C ASP A 218 -14.16 -13.79 3.49
N SER A 219 -14.37 -12.50 3.19
CA SER A 219 -13.72 -11.83 2.04
C SER A 219 -12.20 -11.79 2.21
N LEU A 220 -11.71 -11.49 3.41
CA LEU A 220 -10.27 -11.51 3.70
C LEU A 220 -9.65 -12.88 3.45
N LEU A 221 -10.29 -13.96 3.91
CA LEU A 221 -9.79 -15.33 3.71
C LEU A 221 -9.85 -15.78 2.24
N ILE A 222 -10.90 -15.38 1.50
CA ILE A 222 -10.98 -15.68 0.07
C ILE A 222 -9.86 -14.95 -0.70
N ASN A 223 -9.62 -13.67 -0.40
CA ASN A 223 -8.67 -12.82 -1.11
C ASN A 223 -7.23 -12.90 -0.57
N TRP A 224 -7.00 -13.61 0.54
CA TRP A 224 -5.67 -13.74 1.16
C TRP A 224 -4.56 -14.17 0.16
N PRO A 225 -4.79 -15.09 -0.80
CA PRO A 225 -3.80 -15.42 -1.83
C PRO A 225 -3.30 -14.21 -2.65
N LEU A 226 -4.20 -13.28 -2.99
CA LEU A 226 -3.83 -12.05 -3.68
C LEU A 226 -3.01 -11.14 -2.77
N TYR A 227 -3.46 -10.94 -1.52
CA TYR A 227 -2.74 -10.11 -0.54
C TYR A 227 -1.34 -10.66 -0.24
N PHE A 228 -1.21 -11.99 -0.16
CA PHE A 228 0.07 -12.68 -0.02
C PHE A 228 1.01 -12.32 -1.16
N PHE A 229 0.60 -12.54 -2.41
CA PHE A 229 1.43 -12.20 -3.58
C PHE A 229 1.78 -10.72 -3.64
N CYS A 230 0.88 -9.84 -3.20
CA CYS A 230 1.12 -8.41 -3.19
C CYS A 230 2.09 -7.92 -2.09
N SER A 231 2.39 -8.77 -1.10
CA SER A 231 3.15 -8.40 0.10
C SER A 231 4.40 -9.25 0.33
N ILE A 232 4.80 -10.12 -0.60
CA ILE A 232 6.05 -10.88 -0.46
C ILE A 232 7.23 -9.90 -0.37
N LEU A 233 8.13 -10.15 0.60
CA LEU A 233 9.37 -9.42 0.76
C LEU A 233 10.34 -9.78 -0.37
N VAL A 234 10.87 -8.75 -1.03
CA VAL A 234 11.89 -8.89 -2.07
C VAL A 234 13.13 -9.53 -1.47
N LYS A 235 13.57 -10.66 -2.04
CA LYS A 235 14.80 -11.34 -1.60
C LYS A 235 16.07 -10.54 -1.95
N SER A 236 16.12 -10.01 -3.17
CA SER A 236 17.28 -9.32 -3.73
C SER A 236 16.88 -7.92 -4.21
N PRO A 237 17.00 -6.87 -3.36
CA PRO A 237 16.57 -5.51 -3.71
C PRO A 237 17.29 -4.91 -4.92
N GLU A 238 18.55 -5.30 -5.16
CA GLU A 238 19.37 -4.77 -6.25
C GLU A 238 19.06 -5.41 -7.62
N ASP A 239 18.37 -6.56 -7.66
CA ASP A 239 18.06 -7.26 -8.90
C ASP A 239 17.12 -6.42 -9.78
N HIS A 240 17.39 -6.35 -11.09
CA HIS A 240 16.52 -5.65 -12.03
C HIS A 240 15.13 -6.30 -12.15
N PHE A 241 15.08 -7.63 -12.04
CA PHE A 241 13.85 -8.40 -12.04
C PHE A 241 13.58 -8.95 -10.64
N LYS A 242 12.35 -8.75 -10.18
CA LYS A 242 11.89 -9.21 -8.86
C LYS A 242 10.63 -10.04 -9.07
N PRO A 243 10.68 -11.38 -8.93
CA PRO A 243 9.50 -12.21 -9.13
C PRO A 243 8.36 -11.85 -8.16
N GLU A 244 8.69 -11.29 -7.00
CA GLU A 244 7.74 -10.77 -6.01
C GLU A 244 6.86 -9.62 -6.55
N TYR A 245 7.22 -9.00 -7.69
CA TYR A 245 6.48 -7.90 -8.28
C TYR A 245 5.50 -8.34 -9.39
N ILE A 246 5.52 -9.62 -9.81
CA ILE A 246 4.69 -10.09 -10.93
C ILE A 246 3.21 -9.78 -10.71
N ILE A 247 2.59 -10.32 -9.66
CA ILE A 247 1.16 -10.12 -9.41
C ILE A 247 0.81 -8.65 -9.11
N PRO A 248 1.55 -7.92 -8.25
CA PRO A 248 1.39 -6.46 -8.10
C PRO A 248 1.38 -5.66 -9.41
N GLN A 249 2.29 -5.96 -10.34
CA GLN A 249 2.39 -5.25 -11.61
C GLN A 249 1.22 -5.63 -12.55
N LEU A 250 0.81 -6.91 -12.57
CA LEU A 250 -0.39 -7.33 -13.30
C LEU A 250 -1.66 -6.66 -12.74
N LEU A 251 -1.75 -6.50 -11.42
CA LEU A 251 -2.84 -5.80 -10.75
C LEU A 251 -2.90 -4.32 -11.14
N LEU A 252 -1.78 -3.61 -11.12
CA LEU A 252 -1.77 -2.19 -11.55
C LEU A 252 -2.06 -2.06 -13.04
N GLN A 253 -1.59 -3.00 -13.87
CA GLN A 253 -1.91 -3.05 -15.29
C GLN A 253 -3.43 -3.21 -15.50
N TYR A 254 -4.08 -4.09 -14.73
CA TYR A 254 -5.53 -4.26 -14.77
C TYR A 254 -6.27 -2.96 -14.38
N ILE A 255 -5.86 -2.33 -13.28
CA ILE A 255 -6.45 -1.08 -12.80
C ILE A 255 -6.34 0.05 -13.82
N ARG A 256 -5.25 0.10 -14.59
CA ARG A 256 -5.08 1.09 -15.65
C ARG A 256 -6.13 0.94 -16.75
N ASP A 257 -6.46 -0.29 -17.10
CA ASP A 257 -7.44 -0.61 -18.15
C ASP A 257 -8.89 -0.45 -17.63
N GLU A 258 -9.10 -0.40 -16.31
CA GLU A 258 -10.40 -0.21 -15.67
C GLU A 258 -10.73 1.25 -15.37
N SER A 259 -11.89 1.75 -15.77
CA SER A 259 -12.28 3.16 -15.57
C SER A 259 -12.70 3.50 -14.13
N LYS A 260 -13.12 2.50 -13.35
CA LYS A 260 -13.74 2.70 -12.03
C LYS A 260 -12.75 2.74 -10.87
N ILE A 261 -11.52 2.24 -11.05
CA ILE A 261 -10.51 2.11 -9.97
C ILE A 261 -9.33 2.99 -10.31
N HIS A 262 -8.88 3.84 -9.39
CA HIS A 262 -7.91 4.90 -9.67
C HIS A 262 -6.50 4.61 -9.16
N GLY A 263 -6.33 3.55 -8.38
CA GLY A 263 -5.05 3.21 -7.77
C GLY A 263 -5.16 2.06 -6.77
N VAL A 264 -4.03 1.78 -6.12
CA VAL A 264 -3.92 0.75 -5.08
C VAL A 264 -3.44 1.39 -3.79
N LYS A 265 -4.13 1.10 -2.69
CA LYS A 265 -3.68 1.32 -1.31
C LYS A 265 -3.10 0.01 -0.79
N TYR A 266 -1.88 0.02 -0.28
CA TYR A 266 -1.22 -1.18 0.20
C TYR A 266 -0.36 -0.90 1.41
N PHE A 267 -0.35 -1.80 2.40
CA PHE A 267 0.49 -1.62 3.58
C PHE A 267 1.97 -1.73 3.18
N SER A 268 2.84 -0.97 3.86
CA SER A 268 4.27 -1.00 3.59
C SER A 268 4.88 -2.32 4.05
N THR A 269 5.58 -3.02 3.15
CA THR A 269 6.34 -4.22 3.52
C THR A 269 7.70 -3.90 4.14
N ASN A 270 8.06 -2.62 4.26
CA ASN A 270 9.33 -2.19 4.87
C ASN A 270 9.20 -1.96 6.37
N ILE A 271 7.97 -1.91 6.89
CA ILE A 271 7.66 -1.78 8.31
C ILE A 271 7.76 -3.15 8.98
N ASP A 272 8.42 -3.20 10.13
CA ASP A 272 8.43 -4.38 11.00
C ASP A 272 7.25 -4.32 11.99
N TYR A 273 6.12 -4.90 11.57
CA TYR A 273 4.90 -4.97 12.39
C TYR A 273 4.99 -5.93 13.58
N SER A 274 6.11 -6.65 13.75
CA SER A 274 6.34 -7.49 14.94
C SER A 274 6.81 -6.68 16.16
N LEU A 275 7.24 -5.44 15.94
CA LEU A 275 7.70 -4.55 17.00
C LEU A 275 6.52 -3.92 17.76
N ASN A 276 6.48 -4.12 19.07
CA ASN A 276 5.43 -3.57 19.94
C ASN A 276 5.37 -2.04 19.93
N GLY A 277 6.47 -1.36 19.60
CA GLY A 277 6.54 0.10 19.51
C GLY A 277 6.07 0.69 18.20
N VAL A 278 5.65 -0.14 17.24
CA VAL A 278 5.12 0.29 15.94
C VAL A 278 3.60 0.14 15.97
N GLU A 279 2.88 1.26 16.02
CA GLU A 279 1.42 1.30 16.06
C GLU A 279 0.89 2.26 14.99
N GLY A 280 0.15 1.72 14.02
CA GLY A 280 -0.33 2.49 12.88
C GLY A 280 -0.60 1.62 11.66
N ALA A 281 -1.20 2.21 10.64
CA ALA A 281 -1.61 1.55 9.41
C ALA A 281 -0.48 1.46 8.37
N PHE A 282 0.35 2.50 8.24
CA PHE A 282 1.52 2.59 7.36
C PHE A 282 1.25 2.20 5.91
N TYR A 283 0.27 2.87 5.30
CA TYR A 283 -0.17 2.64 3.93
C TYR A 283 0.60 3.49 2.92
N ASN A 284 0.92 2.86 1.79
CA ASN A 284 1.32 3.50 0.56
C ASN A 284 0.17 3.48 -0.43
N TYR A 285 0.24 4.41 -1.39
CA TYR A 285 -0.71 4.56 -2.48
C TYR A 285 0.06 4.63 -3.80
N VAL A 286 -0.47 4.00 -4.83
CA VAL A 286 0.03 4.13 -6.19
C VAL A 286 -1.12 4.48 -7.13
N PHE A 287 -0.95 5.57 -7.86
CA PHE A 287 -1.86 6.02 -8.90
C PHE A 287 -1.16 5.89 -10.25
N PRO A 288 -1.61 4.98 -11.14
CA PRO A 288 -1.02 4.83 -12.45
C PRO A 288 -1.40 6.00 -13.36
N VAL A 289 -0.48 6.39 -14.26
CA VAL A 289 -0.87 7.21 -15.40
C VAL A 289 -1.78 6.38 -16.31
N ARG A 290 -2.89 6.95 -16.80
CA ARG A 290 -3.81 6.24 -17.72
C ARG A 290 -3.47 6.47 -19.18
N HIS A 291 -2.99 7.66 -19.48
CA HIS A 291 -2.55 8.06 -20.81
C HIS A 291 -1.07 8.47 -20.75
N THR A 292 -0.35 8.19 -21.83
CA THR A 292 1.04 8.61 -22.01
C THR A 292 1.09 9.84 -22.90
N ALA A 293 2.01 10.76 -22.59
CA ALA A 293 2.35 11.89 -23.47
C ALA A 293 3.83 11.84 -23.86
N GLY A 294 4.25 12.71 -24.79
CA GLY A 294 5.65 12.82 -25.20
C GLY A 294 6.55 13.50 -24.16
N LYS A 295 5.97 14.40 -23.35
CA LYS A 295 6.65 15.23 -22.37
C LYS A 295 5.70 15.58 -21.23
N GLY A 296 6.23 15.99 -20.09
CA GLY A 296 5.49 16.60 -19.00
C GLY A 296 4.83 15.59 -18.07
N LEU A 297 3.82 16.07 -17.34
CA LEU A 297 3.10 15.30 -16.34
C LEU A 297 1.76 14.79 -16.88
N CYS A 298 1.18 13.80 -16.19
CA CYS A 298 -0.10 13.20 -16.53
C CYS A 298 -1.22 14.15 -16.12
N GLN A 299 -1.92 14.69 -17.12
CA GLN A 299 -3.00 15.65 -16.92
C GLN A 299 -4.12 15.11 -16.01
N ASP A 300 -4.44 13.82 -16.09
CA ASP A 300 -5.46 13.21 -15.23
C ASP A 300 -5.06 13.24 -13.76
N LEU A 301 -3.78 12.98 -13.45
CA LEU A 301 -3.27 13.03 -12.09
C LEU A 301 -3.12 14.48 -11.62
N SER A 302 -2.62 15.39 -12.46
CA SER A 302 -2.49 16.81 -12.13
C SER A 302 -3.84 17.48 -11.89
N LYS A 303 -4.90 17.03 -12.57
CA LYS A 303 -6.27 17.49 -12.30
C LYS A 303 -6.80 17.01 -10.95
N ARG A 304 -6.34 15.87 -10.44
CA ARG A 304 -6.84 15.25 -9.20
C ARG A 304 -6.15 15.76 -7.94
N PHE A 305 -4.87 16.10 -8.02
CA PHE A 305 -4.07 16.45 -6.86
C PHE A 305 -3.64 17.92 -6.89
N LEU A 306 -3.70 18.56 -5.72
CA LEU A 306 -2.92 19.75 -5.42
C LEU A 306 -1.62 19.32 -4.75
N ILE A 307 -0.59 20.18 -4.78
CA ILE A 307 0.71 19.92 -4.16
C ILE A 307 1.25 21.16 -3.45
N THR A 308 1.99 20.98 -2.37
CA THR A 308 2.77 22.06 -1.75
C THR A 308 4.11 22.27 -2.45
N GLU A 309 4.71 23.44 -2.30
CA GLU A 309 6.14 23.58 -2.62
C GLU A 309 6.96 22.52 -1.86
N PRO A 310 8.01 21.95 -2.48
CA PRO A 310 8.92 21.06 -1.78
C PRO A 310 9.64 21.76 -0.63
N ILE A 311 9.57 21.18 0.56
CA ILE A 311 10.25 21.69 1.75
C ILE A 311 11.43 20.77 2.09
N PRO A 312 12.68 21.27 2.12
CA PRO A 312 13.81 20.54 2.68
C PRO A 312 13.71 20.48 4.22
N PHE A 313 13.72 19.29 4.81
CA PHE A 313 13.60 19.13 6.27
C PHE A 313 14.75 19.80 7.03
N GLY A 314 15.98 19.74 6.49
CA GLY A 314 17.13 20.40 7.10
C GLY A 314 16.99 21.93 7.24
N VAL A 315 16.22 22.57 6.35
CA VAL A 315 16.01 24.03 6.38
C VAL A 315 14.99 24.44 7.45
N ILE A 316 14.01 23.58 7.75
CA ILE A 316 12.99 23.83 8.79
C ILE A 316 13.65 24.15 10.14
N LYS A 317 14.74 23.46 10.49
CA LYS A 317 15.50 23.72 11.72
C LYS A 317 16.04 25.14 11.82
N ASN A 318 16.41 25.73 10.68
CA ASN A 318 16.95 27.09 10.61
C ASN A 318 15.85 28.14 10.72
N ILE A 319 14.62 27.81 10.34
CA ILE A 319 13.46 28.71 10.42
C ILE A 319 12.96 28.82 11.86
N ASP A 320 12.85 27.68 12.56
CA ASP A 320 12.15 27.64 13.83
C ASP A 320 13.05 27.78 15.06
N GLY A 321 14.38 27.85 14.91
CA GLY A 321 15.32 27.99 16.03
C GLY A 321 15.17 26.92 17.12
N GLY A 322 14.55 25.77 16.80
CA GLY A 322 14.19 24.71 17.75
C GLY A 322 12.81 24.85 18.43
N GLY A 323 12.03 25.88 18.11
CA GLY A 323 10.73 26.23 18.72
C GLY A 323 9.49 25.52 18.16
N ALA A 324 9.64 24.61 17.20
CA ALA A 324 8.54 23.86 16.56
C ALA A 324 7.66 23.07 17.56
N TRP A 325 8.11 22.91 18.81
CA TRP A 325 7.37 22.28 19.90
C TRP A 325 6.26 23.15 20.50
N LEU A 326 6.28 24.48 20.28
CA LEU A 326 5.38 25.43 20.95
C LEU A 326 4.17 25.87 20.10
N ASN A 327 4.23 25.73 18.77
CA ASN A 327 3.07 26.01 17.91
C ASN A 327 2.22 24.74 17.74
N SER A 328 1.56 24.38 18.84
CA SER A 328 0.45 23.42 18.94
C SER A 328 -0.84 23.96 18.28
N GLY A 329 -0.71 24.57 17.11
CA GLY A 329 -1.84 24.84 16.23
C GLY A 329 -2.44 23.52 15.77
N ARG A 330 -3.76 23.40 15.89
CA ARG A 330 -4.60 22.21 15.67
C ARG A 330 -4.59 21.68 14.23
N ASN A 331 -3.44 21.37 13.65
CA ASN A 331 -3.39 20.63 12.40
C ASN A 331 -3.18 19.15 12.71
N GLU A 332 -4.18 18.35 12.38
CA GLU A 332 -4.21 16.92 12.62
C GLU A 332 -3.07 16.26 11.83
N LEU A 333 -2.16 15.62 12.56
CA LEU A 333 -1.24 14.66 11.97
C LEU A 333 -2.02 13.50 11.40
N SER A 334 -1.39 12.74 10.50
CA SER A 334 -1.92 11.50 9.98
C SER A 334 -2.42 10.62 11.13
N PRO A 335 -3.74 10.34 11.20
CA PRO A 335 -4.29 9.46 12.22
C PRO A 335 -3.83 8.01 12.01
N HIS A 336 -3.18 7.73 10.88
CA HIS A 336 -2.71 6.43 10.49
C HIS A 336 -1.41 6.03 11.17
N VAL A 337 -0.65 6.92 11.80
CA VAL A 337 0.57 6.56 12.53
C VAL A 337 0.52 7.11 13.94
N LYS A 338 0.52 6.21 14.93
CA LYS A 338 0.43 6.55 16.34
C LYS A 338 1.78 6.47 17.03
N LYS A 339 2.46 5.33 16.90
CA LYS A 339 3.80 5.10 17.49
C LYS A 339 4.76 4.56 16.45
N ILE A 340 6.01 4.98 16.58
CA ILE A 340 7.11 4.53 15.74
C ILE A 340 8.28 4.10 16.63
N GLU A 341 9.09 3.18 16.12
CA GLU A 341 10.22 2.60 16.83
C GLU A 341 11.48 2.67 15.97
N PHE A 342 12.46 3.44 16.43
CA PHE A 342 13.71 3.68 15.70
C PHE A 342 14.82 2.70 16.10
N ILE A 343 14.89 2.43 17.41
CA ILE A 343 15.84 1.55 18.05
C ILE A 343 14.99 0.50 18.75
N LYS A 344 15.36 -0.77 18.59
CA LYS A 344 14.63 -1.87 19.19
C LYS A 344 14.42 -1.63 20.70
N GLY A 345 13.17 -1.61 21.15
CA GLY A 345 12.76 -1.32 22.53
C GLY A 345 12.51 0.15 22.85
N PHE A 346 12.74 1.08 21.91
CA PHE A 346 12.58 2.53 22.10
C PHE A 346 11.55 3.10 21.11
N SER A 347 10.30 3.10 21.55
CA SER A 347 9.18 3.69 20.82
C SER A 347 8.95 5.15 21.20
N THR A 348 8.49 5.97 20.27
CA THR A 348 7.97 7.32 20.55
C THR A 348 6.62 7.52 19.86
N GLN A 349 5.81 8.42 20.40
CA GLN A 349 4.61 8.88 19.71
C GLN A 349 5.02 9.60 18.43
N TYR A 350 4.31 9.32 17.34
CA TYR A 350 4.58 9.92 16.03
C TYR A 350 4.61 11.45 16.10
N SER A 351 3.70 12.02 16.88
CA SER A 351 3.58 13.46 17.10
C SER A 351 4.79 14.14 17.73
N TYR A 352 5.61 13.40 18.49
CA TYR A 352 6.85 13.88 19.10
C TYR A 352 8.09 13.58 18.25
N SER A 353 7.92 12.91 17.11
CA SER A 353 9.04 12.58 16.23
C SER A 353 9.38 13.72 15.27
N LEU A 354 10.59 13.67 14.71
CA LEU A 354 11.00 14.58 13.64
C LEU A 354 10.11 14.44 12.39
N PHE A 355 9.56 13.25 12.12
CA PHE A 355 8.64 13.02 11.02
C PHE A 355 7.29 13.70 11.25
N GLY A 356 6.74 13.58 12.46
CA GLY A 356 5.53 14.32 12.84
C GLY A 356 5.75 15.83 12.78
N THR A 357 6.94 16.31 13.17
CA THR A 357 7.30 17.72 12.95
C THR A 357 7.31 18.08 11.48
N PHE A 358 7.98 17.32 10.61
CA PHE A 358 8.01 17.58 9.17
C PHE A 358 6.60 17.61 8.57
N GLU A 359 5.78 16.64 8.94
CA GLU A 359 4.40 16.52 8.47
C GLU A 359 3.55 17.75 8.84
N ARG A 360 3.70 18.29 10.05
CA ARG A 360 3.03 19.55 10.45
C ARG A 360 3.37 20.73 9.53
N TYR A 361 4.63 20.91 9.14
CA TYR A 361 4.98 21.99 8.20
C TYR A 361 4.32 21.81 6.84
N LEU A 362 4.29 20.58 6.35
CA LEU A 362 3.65 20.27 5.07
C LEU A 362 2.13 20.48 5.14
N ASN A 363 1.50 20.14 6.27
CA ASN A 363 0.08 20.38 6.51
C ASN A 363 -0.27 21.87 6.61
N ASN A 364 0.66 22.68 7.15
CA ASN A 364 0.51 24.14 7.22
C ASN A 364 0.81 24.84 5.88
N ALA A 365 1.54 24.17 4.97
CA ALA A 365 1.91 24.76 3.69
C ALA A 365 0.72 24.81 2.73
N LYS A 366 0.62 25.91 1.97
CA LYS A 366 -0.43 26.11 0.96
C LYS A 366 -0.25 25.12 -0.19
N THR A 367 -1.33 24.43 -0.55
CA THR A 367 -1.42 23.57 -1.73
C THR A 367 -1.80 24.41 -2.96
N VAL A 368 -1.27 24.04 -4.12
CA VAL A 368 -1.55 24.69 -5.41
C VAL A 368 -1.69 23.65 -6.52
N ASP A 369 -2.23 24.06 -7.66
CA ASP A 369 -2.25 23.22 -8.85
C ASP A 369 -0.84 22.86 -9.32
N ILE A 370 -0.73 21.66 -9.90
CA ILE A 370 0.46 21.21 -10.62
C ILE A 370 0.36 21.78 -12.03
N GLU A 371 1.10 22.85 -12.30
CA GLU A 371 1.19 23.43 -13.64
C GLU A 371 1.87 22.45 -14.59
N ASP A 372 1.18 22.08 -15.66
CA ASP A 372 1.79 21.37 -16.80
C ASP A 372 2.51 22.42 -17.65
N ARG A 373 3.81 22.65 -17.40
CA ARG A 373 4.66 23.41 -18.32
C ARG A 373 5.08 22.49 -19.48
N GLY A 374 4.08 22.17 -20.32
CA GLY A 374 4.24 21.40 -21.56
C GLY A 374 5.34 21.95 -22.46
#